data_AF-A0A7S0NFI9-F1
#
_entry.id   AF-A0A7S0NFI9-F1
#
_cell.length_a   1.000
_cell.length_b   1.000
_cell.length_c   1.000
_cell.angle_alpha   90.00
_cell.angle_beta   90.00
_cell.angle_gamma   90.00
#
_symmetry.space_group_name_H-M   'P 1'
#
loop_
_entity.id
_entity.type
_entity.pdbx_description
1 polymer ?
#
loop_
_entity_poly.entity_id
_entity_poly.type
_entity_poly.pdbx_seq_one_letter_code
_entity_poly.pdbx_strand_id
1 'polypeptide(L)'
;GIVLGGGGARGLAHVGVLRALREEGVPVDLIGGTSQGAFVAGVWALNDDPHDLIGSHSKTRLVVRQFASKMSSVWEKLTELNLLPFTSYFSGQGFNRLLVAAFGDAKIEDTPTPFFCVTTDLTTSSGFVHRNGSMWRYIRASMTLTGYLPPICDAARDEHGNDIVHLLV
;
A
#
# COMPACT_ATOMS: atom_id res chain seq x y z
N GLY A 1 13.27 -13.30 3.79
CA GLY A 1 12.06 -12.56 3.38
C GLY A 1 11.17 -12.24 4.57
N ILE A 2 10.46 -11.11 4.55
CA ILE A 2 9.62 -10.58 5.65
C ILE A 2 8.20 -10.29 5.18
N VAL A 3 7.21 -10.50 6.06
CA VAL A 3 5.80 -10.23 5.79
C VAL A 3 5.23 -9.27 6.84
N LEU A 4 4.61 -8.19 6.38
CA LEU A 4 4.04 -7.13 7.22
C LEU A 4 2.51 -7.20 7.23
N GLY A 5 1.95 -7.46 8.41
CA GLY A 5 0.50 -7.53 8.60
C GLY A 5 -0.21 -6.18 8.51
N GLY A 6 -1.52 -6.21 8.26
CA GLY A 6 -2.39 -5.04 8.34
C GLY A 6 -2.65 -4.60 9.78
N GLY A 7 -3.00 -3.33 10.01
CA GLY A 7 -3.24 -2.84 11.37
C GLY A 7 -3.49 -1.33 11.54
N GLY A 8 -3.90 -0.61 10.48
CA GLY A 8 -4.15 0.84 10.58
C GLY A 8 -2.94 1.61 11.14
N ALA A 9 -3.17 2.49 12.12
CA ALA A 9 -2.12 3.27 12.77
C ALA A 9 -1.00 2.42 13.41
N ARG A 10 -1.29 1.17 13.81
CA ARG A 10 -0.28 0.25 14.38
C ARG A 10 0.72 -0.23 13.34
N GLY A 11 0.39 -0.14 12.05
CA GLY A 11 1.29 -0.51 10.95
C GLY A 11 2.56 0.34 10.87
N LEU A 12 2.58 1.51 11.52
CA LEU A 12 3.79 2.35 11.63
C LEU A 12 4.92 1.66 12.41
N ALA A 13 4.59 0.69 13.28
CA ALA A 13 5.59 -0.09 14.01
C ALA A 13 6.51 -0.89 13.08
N HIS A 14 6.04 -1.25 11.88
CA HIS A 14 6.81 -2.00 10.89
C HIS A 14 8.08 -1.26 10.45
N VAL A 15 8.08 0.08 10.44
CA VAL A 15 9.28 0.88 10.16
C VAL A 15 10.36 0.62 11.21
N GLY A 16 9.98 0.46 12.48
CA GLY A 16 10.90 0.13 13.57
C GLY A 16 11.46 -1.28 13.44
N VAL A 17 10.63 -2.25 13.05
CA VAL A 17 11.07 -3.64 12.80
C VAL A 17 12.09 -3.71 11.67
N LEU A 18 11.81 -3.04 10.55
CA LEU A 18 12.72 -3.00 9.40
C LEU A 18 14.05 -2.35 9.75
N ARG A 19 14.02 -1.28 10.57
CA ARG A 19 15.23 -0.65 11.11
C ARG A 19 16.03 -1.60 11.97
N ALA A 20 15.40 -2.30 12.91
CA ALA A 20 16.08 -3.24 13.80
C ALA A 20 16.74 -4.37 13.01
N LEU A 21 16.03 -4.93 12.01
CA LEU A 21 16.58 -5.98 11.15
C LEU A 21 17.82 -5.52 10.38
N ARG A 22 17.86 -4.27 9.91
CA ARG A 22 19.05 -3.74 9.22
C ARG A 22 20.17 -3.38 10.18
N GLU A 23 19.87 -2.86 11.38
CA GLU A 23 20.88 -2.61 12.42
C GLU A 23 21.60 -3.90 12.84
N GLU A 24 20.88 -5.03 12.85
CA GLU A 24 21.43 -6.37 13.09
C GLU A 24 22.07 -7.02 11.85
N GLY A 25 22.11 -6.31 10.70
CA GLY A 25 22.72 -6.81 9.47
C GLY A 25 21.96 -7.98 8.82
N VAL A 26 20.66 -8.13 9.10
CA VAL A 26 19.81 -9.18 8.50
C VAL A 26 19.29 -8.71 7.14
N PRO A 27 19.72 -9.31 6.01
CA PRO A 27 19.23 -8.93 4.69
C PRO A 27 17.77 -9.35 4.48
N VAL A 28 17.02 -8.55 3.74
CA VAL A 28 15.63 -8.83 3.38
C VAL A 28 15.55 -9.10 1.88
N ASP A 29 15.54 -10.37 1.48
CA ASP A 29 15.54 -10.76 0.06
C ASP A 29 14.16 -10.69 -0.62
N LEU A 30 13.11 -10.55 0.18
CA LEU A 30 11.71 -10.52 -0.27
C LEU A 30 10.89 -9.81 0.81
N ILE A 31 10.02 -8.88 0.40
CA ILE A 31 9.14 -8.18 1.32
C ILE A 31 7.70 -8.18 0.81
N GLY A 32 6.72 -8.26 1.69
CA GLY A 32 5.33 -8.09 1.29
C GLY A 32 4.42 -7.76 2.45
N GLY A 33 3.18 -7.43 2.15
CA GLY A 33 2.22 -7.12 3.21
C GLY A 33 0.80 -6.85 2.76
N THR A 34 -0.02 -6.51 3.75
CA THR A 34 -1.45 -6.19 3.60
C THR A 34 -1.76 -4.84 4.24
N SER A 35 -2.60 -4.03 3.59
CA SER A 35 -3.01 -2.70 4.04
C SER A 35 -1.81 -1.81 4.37
N GLN A 36 -1.71 -1.32 5.60
CA GLN A 36 -0.58 -0.50 6.07
C GLN A 36 0.75 -1.25 6.02
N GLY A 37 0.73 -2.58 6.16
CA GLY A 37 1.91 -3.42 5.94
C GLY A 37 2.36 -3.39 4.48
N ALA A 38 1.43 -3.43 3.53
CA ALA A 38 1.73 -3.30 2.10
C ALA A 38 2.32 -1.92 1.75
N PHE A 39 1.80 -0.87 2.38
CA PHE A 39 2.33 0.49 2.23
C PHE A 39 3.78 0.59 2.72
N VAL A 40 4.06 0.17 3.96
CA VAL A 40 5.43 0.23 4.51
C VAL A 40 6.38 -0.67 3.72
N ALA A 41 5.93 -1.89 3.36
CA ALA A 41 6.69 -2.82 2.54
C ALA A 41 7.04 -2.23 1.17
N GLY A 42 6.08 -1.59 0.50
CA GLY A 42 6.31 -0.99 -0.81
C GLY A 42 7.27 0.21 -0.74
N VAL A 43 7.10 1.09 0.26
CA VAL A 43 8.01 2.24 0.44
C VAL A 43 9.42 1.75 0.71
N TRP A 44 9.56 0.73 1.55
CA TRP A 44 10.84 0.08 1.79
C TRP A 44 11.42 -0.50 0.50
N ALA A 45 10.66 -1.33 -0.21
CA ALA A 45 11.12 -2.01 -1.42
C ALA A 45 11.62 -1.04 -2.50
N LEU A 46 11.01 0.14 -2.63
CA LEU A 46 11.43 1.20 -3.55
C LEU A 46 12.69 1.95 -3.11
N ASN A 47 12.84 2.17 -1.81
CA ASN A 47 13.93 2.96 -1.26
C ASN A 47 15.08 2.09 -0.74
N ASP A 48 14.98 0.77 -0.90
CA ASP A 48 15.99 -0.14 -0.41
C ASP A 48 17.26 -0.02 -1.25
N ASP A 49 18.29 0.60 -0.68
CA ASP A 49 19.60 0.70 -1.27
C ASP A 49 20.56 -0.11 -0.40
N PRO A 50 21.11 -1.24 -0.91
CA PRO A 50 22.05 -2.07 -0.17
C PRO A 50 23.37 -1.35 0.16
N HIS A 51 23.67 -0.23 -0.52
CA HIS A 51 24.88 0.56 -0.29
C HIS A 51 24.68 1.77 0.64
N ASP A 52 23.43 2.13 0.98
CA ASP A 52 23.10 3.28 1.83
C ASP A 52 22.26 2.88 3.05
N LEU A 53 22.95 2.36 4.07
CA LEU A 53 22.39 1.89 5.34
C LEU A 53 21.57 2.97 6.07
N ILE A 54 22.00 4.23 6.03
CA ILE A 54 21.40 5.33 6.81
C ILE A 54 20.36 6.09 6.00
N GLY A 55 20.62 6.34 4.71
CA GLY A 55 19.73 7.13 3.86
C GLY A 55 18.47 6.38 3.44
N SER A 56 18.56 5.06 3.20
CA SER A 56 17.39 4.24 2.83
C SER A 56 16.30 4.23 3.94
N HIS A 57 16.72 4.10 5.20
CA HIS A 57 15.82 4.18 6.36
C HIS A 57 15.26 5.56 6.59
N SER A 58 16.10 6.58 6.43
CA SER A 58 15.69 7.96 6.61
C SER A 58 14.60 8.32 5.60
N LYS A 59 14.75 7.91 4.32
CA LYS A 59 13.74 8.10 3.27
C LYS A 59 12.44 7.36 3.60
N THR A 60 12.51 6.08 3.95
CA THR A 60 11.31 5.29 4.32
C THR A 60 10.57 5.92 5.50
N ARG A 61 11.30 6.30 6.55
CA ARG A 61 10.73 6.97 7.72
C ARG A 61 10.13 8.33 7.38
N LEU A 62 10.76 9.12 6.51
CA LEU A 62 10.25 10.42 6.09
C LEU A 62 8.95 10.28 5.32
N VAL A 63 8.89 9.38 4.32
CA VAL A 63 7.67 9.13 3.53
C VAL A 63 6.54 8.63 4.44
N VAL A 64 6.81 7.66 5.30
CA VAL A 64 5.81 7.12 6.23
C VAL A 64 5.34 8.18 7.24
N ARG A 65 6.24 9.02 7.76
CA ARG A 65 5.88 10.11 8.68
C ARG A 65 5.08 11.21 8.00
N GLN A 66 5.43 11.59 6.77
CA GLN A 66 4.67 12.56 5.99
C GLN A 66 3.27 12.03 5.68
N PHE A 67 3.16 10.75 5.29
CA PHE A 67 1.89 10.07 5.10
C PHE A 67 1.05 10.06 6.38
N ALA A 68 1.62 9.66 7.51
CA ALA A 68 0.94 9.64 8.80
C ALA A 68 0.48 11.04 9.24
N SER A 69 1.30 12.07 9.04
CA SER A 69 0.99 13.47 9.35
C SER A 69 -0.20 13.98 8.53
N LYS A 70 -0.19 13.72 7.21
CA LYS A 70 -1.29 14.10 6.32
C LYS A 70 -2.57 13.32 6.62
N MET A 71 -2.46 12.02 6.91
CA MET A 71 -3.58 11.18 7.38
C MET A 71 -4.17 11.61 8.74
N SER A 72 -3.37 12.27 9.59
CA SER A 72 -3.81 12.81 10.88
C SER A 72 -4.51 14.16 10.75
N SER A 73 -4.51 14.79 9.57
CA SER A 73 -5.18 16.06 9.34
C SER A 73 -6.71 15.88 9.37
N VAL A 74 -7.32 16.33 10.46
CA VAL A 74 -8.79 16.33 10.65
C VAL A 74 -9.47 17.25 9.63
N TRP A 75 -8.76 18.26 9.13
CA TRP A 75 -9.30 19.24 8.19
C TRP A 75 -9.47 18.66 6.77
N GLU A 76 -8.55 17.82 6.28
CA GLU A 76 -8.76 17.13 5.00
C GLU A 76 -9.86 16.06 5.09
N LYS A 77 -10.04 15.43 6.27
CA LYS A 77 -11.15 14.50 6.49
C LYS A 77 -12.51 15.20 6.47
N LEU A 78 -12.60 16.43 6.98
CA LEU A 78 -13.84 17.20 6.99
C LEU A 78 -14.23 17.71 5.60
N THR A 79 -13.27 18.03 4.72
CA THR A 79 -13.54 18.47 3.34
C THR A 79 -13.84 17.32 2.37
N GLU A 80 -13.45 16.08 2.69
CA GLU A 80 -13.73 14.88 1.87
C GLU A 80 -14.96 14.07 2.33
N LEU A 81 -15.68 14.53 3.36
CA LEU A 81 -16.95 13.93 3.78
C LEU A 81 -17.99 14.10 2.67
N ASN A 82 -18.40 12.98 2.07
CA ASN A 82 -19.54 12.97 1.17
C ASN A 82 -20.81 13.25 1.98
N LEU A 83 -21.36 14.46 1.84
CA LEU A 83 -22.63 14.89 2.44
C LEU A 83 -23.87 14.15 1.89
N LEU A 84 -23.69 13.23 0.93
CA LEU A 84 -24.73 12.37 0.33
C LEU A 84 -24.26 10.89 0.36
N PRO A 85 -24.67 10.08 1.36
CA PRO A 85 -24.12 8.76 1.60
C PRO A 85 -24.95 7.70 0.88
N PHE A 86 -24.70 7.45 -0.41
CA PHE A 86 -25.25 6.28 -1.09
C PHE A 86 -24.20 5.16 -1.30
N THR A 87 -22.89 5.45 -1.24
CA THR A 87 -21.85 4.45 -1.54
C THR A 87 -20.56 4.49 -0.68
N SER A 88 -20.11 5.62 -0.11
CA SER A 88 -18.93 5.69 0.79
C SER A 88 -18.81 7.03 1.54
N TYR A 89 -18.24 7.02 2.75
CA TYR A 89 -18.07 8.22 3.61
C TYR A 89 -16.91 9.15 3.21
N PHE A 90 -15.91 8.66 2.46
CA PHE A 90 -14.76 9.45 1.99
C PHE A 90 -14.56 9.29 0.47
N SER A 91 -14.34 10.40 -0.23
CA SER A 91 -14.06 10.44 -1.68
C SER A 91 -12.81 9.64 -2.08
N GLY A 92 -11.84 9.50 -1.17
CA GLY A 92 -10.62 8.70 -1.39
C GLY A 92 -9.60 9.36 -2.32
N GLN A 93 -9.92 10.53 -2.89
CA GLN A 93 -9.01 11.26 -3.77
C GLN A 93 -7.77 11.79 -3.06
N GLY A 94 -7.89 12.31 -1.84
CA GLY A 94 -6.75 12.73 -1.03
C GLY A 94 -5.83 11.56 -0.73
N PHE A 95 -6.40 10.42 -0.37
CA PHE A 95 -5.65 9.20 -0.12
C PHE A 95 -4.92 8.69 -1.38
N ASN A 96 -5.57 8.75 -2.54
CA ASN A 96 -4.93 8.42 -3.82
C ASN A 96 -3.78 9.40 -4.14
N ARG A 97 -3.96 10.71 -3.92
CA ARG A 97 -2.89 11.71 -4.09
C ARG A 97 -1.69 11.44 -3.19
N LEU A 98 -1.93 11.00 -1.94
CA LEU A 98 -0.86 10.64 -1.01
C LEU A 98 -0.07 9.42 -1.48
N LEU A 99 -0.74 8.39 -1.97
CA LEU A 99 -0.08 7.20 -2.49
C LEU A 99 0.65 7.49 -3.81
N VAL A 100 0.05 8.23 -4.73
CA VAL A 100 0.73 8.67 -5.95
C VAL A 100 1.94 9.55 -5.63
N ALA A 101 1.88 10.42 -4.61
CA ALA A 101 3.04 11.19 -4.18
C ALA A 101 4.14 10.33 -3.53
N ALA A 102 3.80 9.20 -2.91
CA ALA A 102 4.74 8.30 -2.26
C ALA A 102 5.40 7.30 -3.23
N PHE A 103 4.64 6.79 -4.21
CA PHE A 103 5.07 5.73 -5.12
C PHE A 103 5.25 6.21 -6.57
N GLY A 104 4.69 7.36 -6.95
CA GLY A 104 4.69 7.83 -8.34
C GLY A 104 4.06 6.81 -9.29
N ASP A 105 4.69 6.63 -10.44
CA ASP A 105 4.34 5.61 -11.44
C ASP A 105 5.12 4.29 -11.25
N ALA A 106 5.67 4.05 -10.05
CA ALA A 106 6.42 2.84 -9.78
C ALA A 106 5.55 1.58 -9.92
N LYS A 107 6.14 0.55 -10.52
CA LYS A 107 5.55 -0.76 -10.66
C LYS A 107 6.15 -1.75 -9.69
N ILE A 108 5.38 -2.78 -9.33
CA ILE A 108 5.80 -3.81 -8.37
C ILE A 108 7.02 -4.58 -8.90
N GLU A 109 7.10 -4.77 -10.22
CA GLU A 109 8.22 -5.47 -10.87
C GLU A 109 9.53 -4.66 -10.90
N ASP A 110 9.46 -3.34 -10.76
CA ASP A 110 10.61 -2.44 -10.89
C ASP A 110 11.30 -2.15 -9.53
N THR A 111 10.83 -2.76 -8.45
CA THR A 111 11.36 -2.51 -7.10
C THR A 111 12.70 -3.21 -6.88
N PRO A 112 13.73 -2.52 -6.33
CA PRO A 112 15.02 -3.12 -5.98
C PRO A 112 14.92 -4.41 -5.14
N THR A 113 14.02 -4.42 -4.16
CA THR A 113 13.70 -5.62 -3.39
C THR A 113 12.41 -6.23 -3.92
N PRO A 114 12.34 -7.53 -4.24
CA PRO A 114 11.11 -8.19 -4.64
C PRO A 114 9.97 -7.90 -3.66
N PHE A 115 8.89 -7.31 -4.18
CA PHE A 115 7.71 -6.91 -3.39
C PHE A 115 6.46 -7.68 -3.81
N PHE A 116 5.60 -8.00 -2.85
CA PHE A 116 4.24 -8.47 -3.13
C PHE A 116 3.19 -7.80 -2.22
N CYS A 117 2.02 -7.55 -2.78
CA CYS A 117 0.89 -6.95 -2.08
C CYS A 117 -0.31 -7.91 -2.09
N VAL A 118 -1.04 -8.00 -0.98
CA VAL A 118 -2.24 -8.85 -0.89
C VAL A 118 -3.48 -7.97 -0.83
N THR A 119 -4.44 -8.25 -1.71
CA THR A 119 -5.79 -7.67 -1.69
C THR A 119 -6.82 -8.78 -1.54
N THR A 120 -8.06 -8.42 -1.28
CA THR A 120 -9.23 -9.29 -1.34
C THR A 120 -10.07 -8.91 -2.55
N ASP A 121 -10.37 -9.87 -3.41
CA ASP A 121 -11.36 -9.66 -4.46
C ASP A 121 -12.76 -9.91 -3.89
N LEU A 122 -13.61 -8.90 -3.95
CA LEU A 122 -15.01 -8.98 -3.52
C LEU A 122 -15.86 -9.80 -4.50
N THR A 123 -15.50 -9.86 -5.78
CA THR A 123 -16.26 -10.58 -6.80
C THR A 123 -16.20 -12.09 -6.55
N THR A 124 -15.02 -12.62 -6.26
CA THR A 124 -14.79 -14.05 -5.98
C THR A 124 -14.70 -14.38 -4.49
N SER A 125 -14.69 -13.38 -3.62
CA SER A 125 -14.45 -13.54 -2.17
C SER A 125 -13.13 -14.25 -1.84
N SER A 126 -12.11 -14.10 -2.70
CA SER A 126 -10.80 -14.74 -2.54
C SER A 126 -9.67 -13.72 -2.39
N GLY A 127 -8.62 -14.09 -1.65
CA GLY A 127 -7.39 -13.30 -1.60
C GLY A 127 -6.65 -13.33 -2.93
N PHE A 128 -6.11 -12.20 -3.33
CA PHE A 128 -5.30 -12.05 -4.55
C PHE A 128 -3.94 -11.46 -4.20
N VAL A 129 -2.88 -12.02 -4.79
CA VAL A 129 -1.50 -11.59 -4.55
C VAL A 129 -0.97 -10.90 -5.80
N HIS A 130 -0.69 -9.62 -5.67
CA HIS A 130 -0.13 -8.78 -6.73
C HIS A 130 1.39 -8.82 -6.70
N ARG A 131 1.98 -9.17 -7.85
CA ARG A 131 3.43 -9.20 -8.09
C ARG A 131 3.85 -8.35 -9.29
N ASN A 132 2.90 -7.79 -10.02
CA ASN A 132 3.12 -6.97 -11.20
C ASN A 132 2.09 -5.83 -11.25
N GLY A 133 2.43 -4.75 -11.96
CA GLY A 133 1.58 -3.59 -12.18
C GLY A 133 1.77 -2.46 -11.15
N SER A 134 0.85 -1.51 -11.14
CA SER A 134 1.04 -0.23 -10.44
C SER A 134 0.99 -0.36 -8.92
N MET A 135 2.07 0.03 -8.23
CA MET A 135 2.19 -0.11 -6.78
C MET A 135 1.13 0.69 -6.03
N TRP A 136 0.97 1.98 -6.36
CA TRP A 136 0.04 2.85 -5.64
C TRP A 136 -1.39 2.30 -5.73
N ARG A 137 -1.76 1.71 -6.87
CA ARG A 137 -3.10 1.16 -7.12
C ARG A 137 -3.38 -0.09 -6.31
N TYR A 138 -2.45 -1.05 -6.24
CA TYR A 138 -2.66 -2.28 -5.48
C TYR A 138 -2.50 -2.07 -3.97
N ILE A 139 -1.55 -1.23 -3.55
CA ILE A 139 -1.43 -0.82 -2.16
C ILE A 139 -2.69 -0.05 -1.74
N ARG A 140 -3.22 0.81 -2.62
CA ARG A 140 -4.48 1.50 -2.37
C ARG A 140 -5.63 0.53 -2.16
N ALA A 141 -5.77 -0.45 -3.05
CA ALA A 141 -6.78 -1.49 -2.96
C ALA A 141 -6.65 -2.22 -1.62
N SER A 142 -5.45 -2.69 -1.26
CA SER A 142 -5.17 -3.40 -0.01
C SER A 142 -5.45 -2.58 1.26
N MET A 143 -5.46 -1.25 1.15
CA MET A 143 -5.79 -0.32 2.24
C MET A 143 -7.26 0.09 2.26
N THR A 144 -8.08 -0.38 1.32
CA THR A 144 -9.50 -0.07 1.25
C THR A 144 -10.26 -0.93 2.25
N LEU A 145 -10.89 -0.28 3.22
CA LEU A 145 -11.86 -0.95 4.06
C LEU A 145 -13.25 -0.81 3.43
N THR A 146 -13.92 -1.93 3.17
CA THR A 146 -15.28 -1.98 2.63
C THR A 146 -16.21 -1.07 3.45
N GLY A 147 -16.92 -0.16 2.77
CA GLY A 147 -17.80 0.84 3.40
C GLY A 147 -17.11 2.15 3.82
N TYR A 148 -15.77 2.20 3.87
CA TYR A 148 -15.01 3.42 4.15
C TYR A 148 -14.49 4.08 2.87
N LEU A 149 -13.99 3.28 1.92
CA LEU A 149 -13.42 3.74 0.66
C LEU A 149 -13.95 2.88 -0.50
N PRO A 150 -14.06 3.45 -1.72
CA PRO A 150 -14.53 2.70 -2.87
C PRO A 150 -13.52 1.60 -3.27
N PRO A 151 -13.99 0.41 -3.67
CA PRO A 151 -13.12 -0.64 -4.20
C PRO A 151 -12.44 -0.19 -5.50
N ILE A 152 -11.26 -0.74 -5.78
CA ILE A 152 -10.59 -0.52 -7.06
C ILE A 152 -11.02 -1.60 -8.05
N CYS A 153 -11.56 -1.18 -9.18
CA CYS A 153 -11.92 -2.07 -10.29
C CYS A 153 -10.69 -2.41 -11.10
N ASP A 154 -10.22 -3.66 -11.08
CA ASP A 154 -9.17 -4.16 -11.98
C ASP A 154 -9.79 -5.03 -13.08
N ALA A 155 -9.55 -4.64 -14.33
CA ALA A 155 -10.02 -5.41 -15.48
C ALA A 155 -9.00 -6.51 -15.76
N ALA A 156 -9.39 -7.76 -15.52
CA ALA A 156 -8.63 -8.93 -15.92
C ALA A 156 -9.41 -9.69 -16.99
N ARG A 157 -8.70 -10.54 -17.73
CA ARG A 157 -9.32 -11.48 -18.66
C ARG A 157 -9.37 -12.85 -18.02
N ASP A 158 -10.53 -13.48 -18.09
CA ASP A 158 -10.69 -14.87 -17.67
C ASP A 158 -9.98 -15.83 -18.63
N GLU A 159 -9.89 -17.10 -18.22
CA GLU A 159 -9.32 -18.19 -19.03
C GLU A 159 -10.07 -18.41 -20.36
N HIS A 160 -11.28 -17.87 -20.48
CA HIS A 160 -12.18 -17.98 -21.62
C HIS A 160 -12.20 -16.70 -22.50
N GLY A 161 -11.37 -15.70 -22.19
CA GLY A 161 -11.28 -14.43 -22.92
C GLY A 161 -12.35 -13.39 -22.59
N ASN A 162 -13.18 -13.58 -21.56
CA ASN A 162 -14.15 -12.59 -21.08
C ASN A 162 -13.48 -11.56 -20.17
N ASP A 163 -13.91 -10.31 -20.28
CA ASP A 163 -13.48 -9.24 -19.37
C ASP A 163 -14.17 -9.42 -18.00
N ILE A 164 -13.42 -9.82 -16.98
CA ILE A 164 -13.88 -9.81 -15.58
C ILE A 164 -13.39 -8.53 -14.92
N VAL A 165 -14.27 -7.89 -14.16
CA VAL A 165 -13.88 -6.80 -13.26
C VAL A 165 -13.73 -7.37 -11.85
N HIS A 166 -12.50 -7.40 -11.36
CA HIS A 166 -12.19 -7.71 -9.96
C HIS A 166 -12.37 -6.45 -9.12
N LEU A 167 -13.12 -6.57 -8.03
CA LEU A 167 -13.35 -5.47 -7.09
C LEU A 167 -12.40 -5.64 -5.91
N LEU A 168 -11.26 -4.97 -5.98
CA LEU A 168 -10.17 -5.14 -5.05
C LEU A 168 -10.30 -4.23 -3.82
N VAL A 169 -10.19 -4.84 -2.64
CA VAL A 169 -10.11 -4.20 -1.31
C VAL A 169 -9.01 -4.79 -0.43
#